data_AF-A0AAN4ZD76-F1
#
_entry.id   AF-A0AAN4ZD76-F1
#
_cell.length_a   1.000
_cell.length_b   1.000
_cell.length_c   1.000
_cell.angle_alpha   90.00
_cell.angle_beta   90.00
_cell.angle_gamma   90.00
#
_symmetry.space_group_name_H-M   'P 1'
#
loop_
_entity.id
_entity.type
_entity.pdbx_description
1 polymer ?
#
loop_
_entity_poly.entity_id
_entity_poly.type
_entity_poly.pdbx_seq_one_letter_code
_entity_poly.pdbx_strand_id
1 'polypeptide(L)'
;LPDAMTPRLLLLAQLCLLVHSSLDESALFVRVLSPANLAYTYEIIPAQFGPPLDAYQHTHRGVQLFAATIDESCNGLQDDMTGGVVIMPRGECTFIEKMANAEAAGALFALVTEVNSSSSATVSMTRGDLDVSINIPSAWIAGTSGHRLHRFLSYNNEPVIVDIPINGTDIAILFDKAPWEIW
;
A
#
# COMPACT_ATOMS: atom_id res chain seq x y z
N LEU A 1 -18.15 41.71 18.59
CA LEU A 1 -17.01 42.03 17.70
C LEU A 1 -16.24 40.73 17.52
N PRO A 2 -16.20 40.13 16.33
CA PRO A 2 -15.48 38.87 16.15
C PRO A 2 -13.98 39.14 16.30
N ASP A 3 -13.31 38.29 17.08
CA ASP A 3 -11.88 38.41 17.39
C ASP A 3 -11.04 38.47 16.11
N ALA A 4 -10.31 39.57 15.94
CA ALA A 4 -9.39 39.75 14.84
C ALA A 4 -8.26 38.72 14.97
N MET A 5 -8.27 37.70 14.10
CA MET A 5 -7.20 36.71 14.01
C MET A 5 -5.86 37.40 13.79
N THR A 6 -4.89 37.07 14.66
CA THR A 6 -3.55 37.65 14.58
C THR A 6 -2.85 37.26 13.27
N PRO A 7 -1.93 38.08 12.75
CA PRO A 7 -1.21 37.79 11.50
C PRO A 7 -0.43 36.46 11.54
N ARG A 8 -0.02 35.99 12.73
CA ARG A 8 0.56 34.65 12.93
C ARG A 8 -0.47 33.53 12.74
N LEU A 9 -1.70 33.70 13.23
CA LEU A 9 -2.78 32.74 13.03
C LEU A 9 -3.22 32.69 11.57
N LEU A 10 -3.26 33.84 10.88
CA LEU A 10 -3.52 33.94 9.44
C LEU A 10 -2.45 33.23 8.61
N LEU A 11 -1.17 33.41 8.94
CA LEU A 11 -0.07 32.74 8.25
C LEU A 11 -0.09 31.22 8.45
N LEU A 12 -0.34 30.76 9.68
CA LEU A 12 -0.49 29.33 9.99
C LEU A 12 -1.72 28.73 9.29
N ALA A 13 -2.85 29.44 9.24
CA ALA A 13 -4.04 29.00 8.52
C ALA A 13 -3.80 28.91 7.01
N GLN A 14 -3.10 29.89 6.42
CA GLN A 14 -2.73 29.88 5.00
C GLN A 14 -1.75 28.76 4.65
N LEU A 15 -0.75 28.48 5.50
CA LEU A 15 0.13 27.32 5.35
C LEU A 15 -0.67 26.00 5.43
N CYS A 16 -1.63 25.90 6.35
CA CYS A 16 -2.48 24.71 6.49
C CYS A 16 -3.38 24.51 5.25
N LEU A 17 -3.98 25.58 4.72
CA LEU A 17 -4.79 25.56 3.49
C LEU A 17 -3.98 25.18 2.24
N LEU A 18 -2.74 25.67 2.12
CA LEU A 18 -1.83 25.31 1.03
C LEU A 18 -1.43 23.82 1.09
N VAL A 19 -1.18 23.29 2.29
CA VAL A 19 -0.89 21.87 2.50
C VAL A 19 -2.11 20.99 2.14
N HIS A 20 -3.33 21.38 2.55
CA HIS A 20 -4.55 20.66 2.17
C HIS A 20 -4.78 20.65 0.66
N SER A 21 -4.49 21.75 -0.04
CA SER A 21 -4.66 21.82 -1.51
C SER A 21 -3.67 20.96 -2.30
N SER A 22 -2.63 20.42 -1.66
CA SER A 22 -1.60 19.59 -2.29
C SER A 22 -1.79 18.09 -2.08
N LEU A 23 -2.71 17.69 -1.20
CA LEU A 23 -3.01 16.31 -0.92
C LEU A 23 -4.20 15.88 -1.79
N ASP A 24 -3.98 14.89 -2.64
CA ASP A 24 -5.06 14.22 -3.32
C ASP A 24 -5.84 13.41 -2.29
N GLU A 25 -7.06 13.85 -1.95
CA GLU A 25 -7.95 13.17 -0.98
C GLU A 25 -8.30 11.72 -1.41
N SER A 26 -8.02 11.35 -2.66
CA SER A 26 -8.18 9.99 -3.18
C SER A 26 -6.92 9.13 -3.09
N ALA A 27 -5.77 9.70 -2.74
CA ALA A 27 -4.54 8.94 -2.60
C ALA A 27 -4.62 7.98 -1.40
N LEU A 28 -4.18 6.75 -1.63
CA LEU A 28 -4.15 5.70 -0.63
C LEU A 28 -2.72 5.28 -0.31
N PHE A 29 -2.52 4.84 0.92
CA PHE A 29 -1.21 4.49 1.46
C PHE A 29 -1.26 3.20 2.26
N VAL A 30 -0.11 2.56 2.37
CA VAL A 30 0.21 1.61 3.44
C VAL A 30 1.19 2.28 4.40
N ARG A 31 0.87 2.27 5.70
CA ARG A 31 1.77 2.77 6.74
C ARG A 31 2.45 1.60 7.42
N VAL A 32 3.76 1.54 7.38
CA VAL A 32 4.53 0.56 8.15
C VAL A 32 4.74 1.11 9.57
N LEU A 33 4.40 0.31 10.57
CA LEU A 33 4.56 0.62 12.00
C LEU A 33 5.84 0.03 12.59
N SER A 34 6.26 -1.13 12.05
CA SER A 34 7.44 -1.87 12.47
C SER A 34 7.98 -2.66 11.28
N PRO A 35 9.31 -2.83 11.14
CA PRO A 35 10.36 -2.28 12.01
C PRO A 35 10.65 -0.80 11.75
N ALA A 36 11.30 -0.13 12.71
CA ALA A 36 11.51 1.32 12.70
C ALA A 36 12.29 1.83 11.46
N ASN A 37 13.20 1.02 10.91
CA ASN A 37 13.96 1.34 9.69
C ASN A 37 13.12 1.30 8.40
N LEU A 38 11.89 0.77 8.47
CA LEU A 38 10.91 0.74 7.40
C LEU A 38 9.63 1.51 7.74
N ALA A 39 9.57 2.16 8.91
CA ALA A 39 8.35 2.81 9.40
C ALA A 39 8.07 4.13 8.67
N TYR A 40 7.57 4.00 7.45
CA TYR A 40 7.19 5.07 6.55
C TYR A 40 5.80 4.80 5.96
N THR A 41 5.22 5.82 5.34
CA THR A 41 4.02 5.72 4.51
C THR A 41 4.40 5.57 3.04
N TYR A 42 3.84 4.57 2.40
CA TYR A 42 4.07 4.22 1.00
C TYR A 42 2.79 4.38 0.21
N GLU A 43 2.85 5.14 -0.87
CA GLU A 43 1.70 5.33 -1.76
C GLU A 43 1.37 4.00 -2.47
N ILE A 44 0.07 3.72 -2.57
CA ILE A 44 -0.46 2.54 -3.26
C ILE A 44 -1.50 2.97 -4.29
N ILE A 45 -1.50 2.29 -5.44
CA ILE A 45 -2.46 2.52 -6.51
C ILE A 45 -3.48 1.38 -6.53
N PRO A 46 -4.76 1.62 -6.23
CA PRO A 46 -5.79 0.59 -6.24
C PRO A 46 -5.85 -0.20 -7.55
N ALA A 47 -6.14 -1.50 -7.45
CA ALA A 47 -6.51 -2.29 -8.62
C ALA A 47 -7.89 -1.87 -9.16
N GLN A 48 -8.09 -1.98 -10.47
CA GLN A 48 -9.36 -1.71 -11.14
C GLN A 48 -10.30 -2.94 -11.14
N PHE A 49 -10.16 -3.81 -10.14
CA PHE A 49 -10.92 -5.04 -9.97
C PHE A 49 -10.95 -5.44 -8.48
N GLY A 50 -11.83 -6.38 -8.15
CA GLY A 50 -12.08 -6.77 -6.76
C GLY A 50 -12.87 -5.72 -5.98
N PRO A 51 -12.94 -5.83 -4.64
CA PRO A 51 -13.59 -4.84 -3.80
C PRO A 51 -12.90 -3.48 -3.95
N PRO A 52 -13.64 -2.41 -4.22
CA PRO A 52 -13.06 -1.10 -4.42
C PRO A 52 -12.57 -0.52 -3.07
N LEU A 53 -11.39 0.10 -3.08
CA LEU A 53 -10.71 0.57 -1.87
C LEU A 53 -11.33 1.84 -1.26
N ASP A 54 -11.98 2.66 -2.07
CA ASP A 54 -12.74 3.83 -1.63
C ASP A 54 -14.03 3.46 -0.88
N ALA A 55 -14.64 2.32 -1.22
CA ALA A 55 -15.76 1.73 -0.50
C ALA A 55 -15.32 0.91 0.72
N TYR A 56 -14.05 0.52 0.79
CA TYR A 56 -13.48 -0.21 1.92
C TYR A 56 -13.22 0.75 3.08
N GLN A 57 -14.29 1.16 3.78
CA GLN A 57 -14.29 2.17 4.85
C GLN A 57 -13.45 1.78 6.10
N HIS A 58 -12.79 0.63 6.09
CA HIS A 58 -12.06 0.11 7.25
C HIS A 58 -10.58 -0.05 6.92
N THR A 59 -9.76 0.73 7.61
CA THR A 59 -8.32 0.47 7.72
C THR A 59 -8.12 -0.79 8.56
N HIS A 60 -7.44 -1.79 8.00
CA HIS A 60 -6.83 -2.87 8.77
C HIS A 60 -5.65 -2.30 9.52
N ARG A 61 -5.68 -2.37 10.86
CA ARG A 61 -4.62 -1.78 11.71
C ARG A 61 -3.79 -2.86 12.38
N GLY A 62 -2.48 -2.64 12.44
CA GLY A 62 -1.54 -3.53 13.11
C GLY A 62 -1.51 -4.95 12.52
N VAL A 63 -1.77 -5.09 11.23
CA VAL A 63 -1.77 -6.40 10.55
C VAL A 63 -0.37 -6.74 10.04
N GLN A 64 -0.05 -8.03 9.97
CA GLN A 64 1.23 -8.50 9.47
C GLN A 64 1.29 -8.41 7.94
N LEU A 65 2.41 -7.94 7.41
CA LEU A 65 2.76 -8.00 6.00
C LEU A 65 3.68 -9.21 5.75
N PHE A 66 3.28 -10.07 4.83
CA PHE A 66 4.02 -11.23 4.35
C PHE A 66 4.57 -10.98 2.96
N ALA A 67 5.66 -11.64 2.60
CA ALA A 67 6.15 -11.66 1.22
C ALA A 67 5.95 -13.05 0.61
N ALA A 68 5.50 -13.10 -0.64
CA ALA A 68 5.50 -14.32 -1.43
C ALA A 68 6.56 -14.22 -2.53
N THR A 69 7.11 -15.36 -2.94
CA THR A 69 7.94 -15.48 -4.14
C THR A 69 7.09 -15.40 -5.40
N ILE A 70 7.74 -15.27 -6.57
CA ILE A 70 7.05 -15.32 -7.87
C ILE A 70 6.32 -16.66 -8.03
N ASP A 71 6.98 -17.76 -7.66
CA ASP A 71 6.43 -19.11 -7.75
C ASP A 71 5.18 -19.27 -6.88
N GLU A 72 5.26 -18.92 -5.59
CA GLU A 72 4.10 -18.96 -4.68
C GLU A 72 2.95 -18.08 -5.18
N SER A 73 3.26 -16.88 -5.68
CA SER A 73 2.25 -15.95 -6.20
C SER A 73 1.45 -16.54 -7.37
N CYS A 74 2.04 -17.45 -8.15
CA CYS A 74 1.43 -18.01 -9.35
C CYS A 74 0.92 -19.44 -9.17
N ASN A 75 1.58 -20.23 -8.33
CA ASN A 75 1.31 -21.65 -8.13
C ASN A 75 0.67 -21.96 -6.77
N GLY A 76 0.44 -20.95 -5.93
CA GLY A 76 -0.24 -21.04 -4.64
C GLY A 76 0.70 -20.76 -3.47
N LEU A 77 0.23 -19.92 -2.55
CA LEU A 77 0.92 -19.60 -1.31
C LEU A 77 0.79 -20.79 -0.36
N GLN A 78 1.92 -21.29 0.16
CA GLN A 78 1.94 -22.46 1.04
C GLN A 78 1.66 -22.10 2.50
N ASP A 79 2.07 -20.90 2.89
CA ASP A 79 1.91 -20.38 4.24
C ASP A 79 0.50 -19.80 4.46
N ASP A 80 0.00 -19.89 5.69
CA ASP A 80 -1.26 -19.28 6.10
C ASP A 80 -1.14 -17.76 6.18
N MET A 81 -1.92 -17.06 5.36
CA MET A 81 -1.98 -15.60 5.30
C MET A 81 -3.22 -15.05 6.00
N THR A 82 -3.95 -15.88 6.76
CA THR A 82 -5.20 -15.50 7.43
C THR A 82 -5.05 -14.23 8.25
N GLY A 83 -5.82 -13.20 7.86
CA GLY A 83 -5.81 -11.91 8.57
C GLY A 83 -4.60 -11.02 8.25
N GLY A 84 -3.75 -11.42 7.31
CA GLY A 84 -2.56 -10.71 6.88
C GLY A 84 -2.71 -9.98 5.55
N VAL A 85 -1.68 -9.19 5.25
CA VAL A 85 -1.46 -8.56 3.95
C VAL A 85 -0.32 -9.32 3.28
N VAL A 86 -0.41 -9.57 1.98
CA VAL A 86 0.71 -10.18 1.24
C VAL A 86 1.24 -9.25 0.15
N ILE A 87 2.56 -9.07 0.08
CA ILE A 87 3.23 -8.41 -1.04
C ILE A 87 3.81 -9.46 -2.00
N MET A 88 3.39 -9.37 -3.26
CA MET A 88 3.73 -10.30 -4.33
C MET A 88 4.50 -9.60 -5.45
N PRO A 89 5.58 -10.20 -5.97
CA PRO A 89 6.27 -9.69 -7.14
C PRO A 89 5.44 -9.89 -8.42
N ARG A 90 5.53 -8.91 -9.32
CA ARG A 90 5.01 -8.97 -10.69
C ARG A 90 5.80 -10.00 -11.51
N GLY A 91 5.11 -10.74 -12.38
CA GLY A 91 5.70 -11.71 -13.30
C GLY A 91 4.96 -13.05 -13.33
N GLU A 92 5.28 -13.87 -14.32
CA GLU A 92 4.84 -15.26 -14.60
C GLU A 92 3.32 -15.53 -14.76
N CYS A 93 2.47 -14.81 -14.04
CA CYS A 93 1.02 -14.95 -14.07
C CYS A 93 0.31 -13.59 -13.98
N THR A 94 -0.98 -13.58 -14.25
CA THR A 94 -1.82 -12.38 -14.24
C THR A 94 -2.04 -11.85 -12.82
N PHE A 95 -2.45 -10.57 -12.69
CA PHE A 95 -2.82 -10.03 -11.39
C PHE A 95 -4.03 -10.75 -10.77
N ILE A 96 -4.96 -11.24 -11.60
CA ILE A 96 -6.14 -11.98 -11.13
C ILE A 96 -5.73 -13.32 -10.51
N GLU A 97 -4.82 -14.07 -11.14
CA GLU A 97 -4.29 -15.31 -10.57
C GLU A 97 -3.59 -15.08 -9.24
N LYS A 98 -2.77 -14.02 -9.15
CA LYS A 98 -2.10 -13.64 -7.90
C LYS A 98 -3.11 -13.37 -6.78
N MET A 99 -4.18 -12.63 -7.07
CA MET A 99 -5.20 -12.35 -6.06
C MET A 99 -6.02 -13.57 -5.69
N ALA A 100 -6.32 -14.46 -6.63
CA ALA A 100 -7.01 -15.71 -6.35
C ALA A 100 -6.18 -16.59 -5.40
N ASN A 101 -4.87 -16.67 -5.62
CA ASN A 101 -3.95 -17.42 -4.76
C ASN A 101 -3.82 -16.77 -3.37
N ALA A 102 -3.71 -15.45 -3.29
CA ALA A 102 -3.66 -14.73 -2.02
C ALA A 102 -4.96 -14.89 -1.21
N GLU A 103 -6.12 -14.78 -1.87
CA GLU A 103 -7.44 -15.00 -1.26
C GLU A 103 -7.59 -16.44 -0.76
N ALA A 104 -7.15 -17.43 -1.54
CA ALA A 104 -7.17 -18.84 -1.14
C ALA A 104 -6.30 -19.13 0.10
N ALA A 105 -5.23 -18.35 0.31
CA ALA A 105 -4.38 -18.43 1.49
C ALA A 105 -4.91 -17.63 2.71
N GLY A 106 -6.08 -16.98 2.59
CA GLY A 106 -6.71 -16.24 3.68
C GLY A 106 -6.25 -14.78 3.84
N ALA A 107 -5.46 -14.26 2.90
CA ALA A 107 -5.05 -12.86 2.93
C ALA A 107 -6.29 -11.94 2.90
N LEU A 108 -6.27 -10.85 3.66
CA LEU A 108 -7.34 -9.84 3.64
C LEU A 108 -7.04 -8.67 2.71
N PHE A 109 -5.80 -8.55 2.23
CA PHE A 109 -5.36 -7.53 1.30
C PHE A 109 -4.13 -8.04 0.54
N ALA A 110 -3.99 -7.68 -0.73
CA ALA A 110 -2.81 -8.02 -1.51
C ALA A 110 -2.15 -6.80 -2.17
N LEU A 111 -0.82 -6.75 -2.10
CA LEU A 111 0.02 -5.75 -2.75
C LEU A 111 0.80 -6.42 -3.89
N VAL A 112 0.95 -5.72 -5.01
CA VAL A 112 1.85 -6.14 -6.10
C VAL A 112 2.96 -5.12 -6.26
N THR A 113 4.18 -5.60 -6.44
CA THR A 113 5.34 -4.75 -6.71
C THR A 113 6.18 -5.26 -7.86
N GLU A 114 7.06 -4.41 -8.38
CA GLU A 114 8.03 -4.79 -9.40
C GLU A 114 9.15 -5.65 -8.81
N VAL A 115 9.71 -6.55 -9.61
CA VAL A 115 10.83 -7.40 -9.16
C VAL A 115 12.14 -6.63 -9.02
N ASN A 116 12.28 -5.52 -9.74
CA ASN A 116 13.50 -4.73 -9.80
C ASN A 116 13.37 -3.42 -8.99
N SER A 117 14.49 -3.02 -8.37
CA SER A 117 14.57 -1.82 -7.52
C SER A 117 14.66 -0.51 -8.30
N SER A 118 14.81 -0.56 -9.62
CA SER A 118 15.15 0.60 -10.46
C SER A 118 13.91 1.32 -11.00
N SER A 119 12.74 0.69 -10.88
CA SER A 119 11.49 1.19 -11.43
C SER A 119 10.73 1.99 -10.37
N SER A 120 10.56 3.29 -10.60
CA SER A 120 9.51 4.09 -9.95
C SER A 120 8.19 4.00 -10.72
N ALA A 121 8.06 3.09 -11.68
CA ALA A 121 6.89 3.03 -12.53
C ALA A 121 5.64 2.62 -11.72
N THR A 122 4.62 3.44 -11.87
CA THR A 122 3.26 3.13 -11.49
C THR A 122 2.66 2.20 -12.54
N VAL A 123 2.11 1.07 -12.10
CA VAL A 123 1.37 0.15 -12.96
C VAL A 123 -0.10 0.21 -12.60
N SER A 124 -0.94 0.45 -13.61
CA SER A 124 -2.39 0.29 -13.46
C SER A 124 -2.73 -1.20 -13.54
N MET A 125 -3.22 -1.76 -12.44
CA MET A 125 -3.64 -3.16 -12.38
C MET A 125 -5.07 -3.29 -12.91
N THR A 126 -5.20 -3.66 -14.18
CA THR A 126 -6.50 -3.85 -14.82
C THR A 126 -6.90 -5.33 -14.83
N ARG A 127 -8.22 -5.59 -14.90
CA ARG A 127 -8.72 -6.95 -15.09
C ARG A 127 -8.19 -7.48 -16.43
N GLY A 128 -7.66 -8.71 -16.41
CA GLY A 128 -7.33 -9.47 -17.61
C GLY A 128 -8.58 -10.11 -18.23
N ASP A 129 -8.38 -11.20 -18.96
CA ASP A 129 -9.41 -12.03 -19.60
C ASP A 129 -9.98 -13.14 -18.70
N LEU A 130 -9.32 -13.42 -17.57
CA LEU A 130 -9.76 -14.44 -16.62
C LEU A 130 -11.06 -14.06 -15.91
N ASP A 131 -12.06 -14.93 -16.03
CA ASP A 131 -13.37 -14.77 -15.37
C ASP A 131 -13.41 -15.38 -13.96
N VAL A 132 -12.53 -14.87 -13.09
CA VAL A 132 -12.49 -15.23 -11.67
C VAL A 132 -12.99 -14.03 -10.84
N SER A 133 -13.86 -14.28 -9.87
CA SER A 133 -14.27 -13.27 -8.89
C SER A 133 -13.17 -13.15 -7.84
N ILE A 134 -12.72 -11.92 -7.59
CA ILE A 134 -11.73 -11.58 -6.56
C ILE A 134 -12.45 -10.83 -5.46
N ASN A 135 -12.36 -11.30 -4.22
CA ASN A 135 -13.09 -10.73 -3.09
C ASN A 135 -12.20 -10.07 -2.04
N ILE A 136 -10.89 -9.99 -2.31
CA ILE A 136 -9.94 -9.23 -1.48
C ILE A 136 -9.53 -7.93 -2.18
N PRO A 137 -9.42 -6.81 -1.45
CA PRO A 137 -8.83 -5.59 -1.98
C PRO A 137 -7.38 -5.81 -2.41
N SER A 138 -6.95 -5.09 -3.45
CA SER A 138 -5.56 -5.12 -3.88
C SER A 138 -5.06 -3.80 -4.46
N ALA A 139 -3.74 -3.60 -4.42
CA ALA A 139 -3.11 -2.39 -4.94
C ALA A 139 -1.67 -2.64 -5.43
N TRP A 140 -1.20 -1.75 -6.30
CA TRP A 140 0.19 -1.65 -6.70
C TRP A 140 0.97 -0.79 -5.71
N ILE A 141 2.21 -1.19 -5.40
CA ILE A 141 3.19 -0.37 -4.68
C ILE A 141 4.43 -0.19 -5.56
N ALA A 142 4.87 1.06 -5.71
CA ALA A 142 5.96 1.44 -6.61
C ALA A 142 7.22 0.60 -6.39
N GLY A 143 7.92 0.27 -7.48
CA GLY A 143 8.99 -0.72 -7.47
C GLY A 143 10.14 -0.42 -6.51
N THR A 144 10.52 0.85 -6.30
CA THR A 144 11.60 1.17 -5.35
C THR A 144 11.23 0.81 -3.91
N SER A 145 10.09 1.30 -3.40
CA SER A 145 9.61 0.98 -2.05
C SER A 145 9.12 -0.45 -1.90
N GLY A 146 8.31 -0.93 -2.83
CA GLY A 146 7.78 -2.29 -2.77
C GLY A 146 8.87 -3.35 -2.89
N HIS A 147 9.89 -3.16 -3.74
CA HIS A 147 11.06 -4.04 -3.76
C HIS A 147 11.81 -4.02 -2.44
N ARG A 148 11.96 -2.85 -1.79
CA ARG A 148 12.63 -2.77 -0.47
C ARG A 148 11.87 -3.51 0.61
N LEU A 149 10.54 -3.35 0.68
CA LEU A 149 9.69 -4.08 1.62
C LEU A 149 9.73 -5.59 1.36
N HIS A 150 9.52 -5.99 0.11
CA HIS A 150 9.57 -7.39 -0.31
C HIS A 150 10.92 -8.04 0.00
N ARG A 151 12.02 -7.36 -0.33
CA ARG A 151 13.38 -7.81 -0.01
C ARG A 151 13.60 -7.93 1.50
N PHE A 152 13.16 -6.95 2.28
CA PHE A 152 13.32 -7.02 3.73
C PHE A 152 12.63 -8.27 4.29
N LEU A 153 11.38 -8.50 3.93
CA LEU A 153 10.59 -9.66 4.33
C LEU A 153 11.20 -10.99 3.87
N SER A 154 11.83 -11.02 2.70
CA SER A 154 12.41 -12.24 2.13
C SER A 154 13.73 -12.67 2.79
N TYR A 155 14.45 -11.73 3.41
CA TYR A 155 15.81 -11.98 3.93
C TYR A 155 15.96 -11.72 5.43
N ASN A 156 14.91 -11.25 6.11
CA ASN A 156 14.91 -11.00 7.55
C ASN A 156 13.72 -11.71 8.19
N ASN A 157 13.92 -12.24 9.39
CA ASN A 157 12.85 -12.91 10.15
C ASN A 157 12.08 -11.93 11.07
N GLU A 158 12.22 -10.62 10.85
CA GLU A 158 11.53 -9.60 11.63
C GLU A 158 10.17 -9.29 10.99
N PRO A 159 9.05 -9.36 11.74
CA PRO A 159 7.74 -9.10 11.19
C PRO A 159 7.58 -7.64 10.80
N VAL A 160 7.01 -7.40 9.62
CA VAL A 160 6.57 -6.07 9.20
C VAL A 160 5.10 -5.91 9.57
N ILE A 161 4.80 -4.88 10.35
CA ILE A 161 3.45 -4.58 10.83
C ILE A 161 2.95 -3.31 10.14
N VAL A 162 1.73 -3.33 9.62
CA VAL A 162 1.19 -2.25 8.78
C VAL A 162 -0.22 -1.84 9.17
N ASP A 163 -0.56 -0.60 8.83
CA ASP A 163 -1.95 -0.16 8.66
C ASP A 163 -2.25 0.05 7.17
N ILE A 164 -3.39 -0.47 6.69
CA ILE A 164 -3.78 -0.40 5.26
C ILE A 164 -5.30 -0.57 5.05
N PRO A 165 -5.92 0.12 4.08
CA PRO A 165 -5.44 1.35 3.45
C PRO A 165 -5.56 2.54 4.40
N ILE A 166 -4.69 3.54 4.22
CA ILE A 166 -4.78 4.87 4.86
C ILE A 166 -5.08 5.90 3.78
N ASN A 167 -6.00 6.82 4.05
CA ASN A 167 -6.33 7.93 3.16
C ASN A 167 -5.34 9.10 3.34
N GLY A 168 -4.97 9.76 2.25
CA GLY A 168 -4.10 10.94 2.17
C GLY A 168 -4.43 12.12 3.09
N THR A 169 -5.64 12.19 3.64
CA THR A 169 -6.07 13.19 4.63
C THR A 169 -5.51 12.96 6.04
N ASP A 170 -4.89 11.80 6.33
CA ASP A 170 -4.16 11.59 7.57
C ASP A 170 -2.87 12.43 7.56
N ILE A 171 -2.85 13.52 8.32
CA ILE A 171 -1.72 14.45 8.43
C ILE A 171 -0.38 13.78 8.80
N ALA A 172 -0.41 12.56 9.34
CA ALA A 172 0.78 11.75 9.60
C ALA A 172 1.56 11.42 8.30
N ILE A 173 0.87 11.28 7.16
CA ILE A 173 1.47 10.95 5.85
C ILE A 173 2.45 12.03 5.37
N LEU A 174 2.26 13.28 5.80
CA LEU A 174 3.12 14.39 5.39
C LEU A 174 4.53 14.32 5.97
N PHE A 175 4.73 13.59 7.07
CA PHE A 175 5.99 13.59 7.82
C PHE A 175 6.78 12.28 7.73
N ASP A 176 6.13 11.18 7.30
CA ASP A 176 6.73 9.83 7.32
C ASP A 176 6.99 9.29 5.91
N LYS A 177 7.49 10.11 4.99
CA LYS A 177 7.85 9.68 3.63
C LYS A 177 9.17 8.90 3.61
N ALA A 178 9.20 7.83 2.83
CA ALA A 178 10.40 7.04 2.64
C ALA A 178 11.51 7.87 1.97
N PRO A 179 12.75 7.89 2.52
CA PRO A 179 13.82 8.79 2.05
C PRO A 179 14.41 8.40 0.69
N TRP A 180 14.00 7.27 0.12
CA TRP A 180 14.48 6.77 -1.17
C TRP A 180 13.51 6.99 -2.33
N GLU A 181 12.31 7.51 -2.07
CA GLU A 181 11.42 7.94 -3.13
C GLU A 181 11.91 9.30 -3.67
N ILE A 182 12.08 9.39 -4.98
CA ILE A 182 12.41 10.65 -5.66
C ILE A 182 11.11 11.41 -5.89
N TRP A 183 10.99 12.58 -5.28
CA TRP A 183 9.82 13.45 -5.39
C TRP A 183 10.14 14.64 -6.30
#